data_AF-A0A831TJC8-F1
#
_entry.id   AF-A0A831TJC8-F1
#
_cell.length_a   1.000
_cell.length_b   1.000
_cell.length_c   1.000
_cell.angle_alpha   90.00
_cell.angle_beta   90.00
_cell.angle_gamma   90.00
#
_symmetry.space_group_name_H-M   'P 1'
#
loop_
_entity.id
_entity.type
_entity.pdbx_description
1 polymer ?
#
loop_
_entity_poly.entity_id
_entity_poly.type
_entity_poly.pdbx_seq_one_letter_code
_entity_poly.pdbx_strand_id
1 'polypeptide(L)' 'MSSAQCKYCNHCKQNGRMQTQQNREGRKKYYCEHPETENIMDGSYPINNFIGFGTMTYESPLALKTTKRWCPLAKK' A
#
# COMPACT_ATOMS: atom_id res chain seq x y z
N MET A 1 -11.91 -9.30 14.07
CA MET A 1 -12.28 -7.88 13.90
C MET A 1 -11.81 -7.44 12.53
N SER A 2 -12.78 -7.07 11.68
CA SER A 2 -12.65 -6.27 10.45
C SER A 2 -11.63 -6.71 9.40
N SER A 3 -12.12 -7.07 8.22
CA SER A 3 -11.39 -6.98 6.94
C SER A 3 -10.92 -5.54 6.70
N ALA A 4 -9.93 -5.10 7.48
CA ALA A 4 -9.55 -3.71 7.62
C ALA A 4 -8.90 -3.26 6.30
N GLN A 5 -9.60 -2.39 5.58
CA GLN A 5 -9.10 -1.81 4.34
C GLN A 5 -7.71 -1.23 4.59
N CYS A 6 -6.72 -1.51 3.74
CA CYS A 6 -5.35 -1.05 3.94
C CYS A 6 -5.25 0.46 4.19
N LYS A 7 -6.17 1.26 3.63
CA LYS A 7 -6.23 2.71 3.83
C LYS A 7 -6.41 3.16 5.29
N TYR A 8 -6.93 2.29 6.17
CA TYR A 8 -7.13 2.58 7.59
C TYR A 8 -6.10 1.87 8.48
N CYS A 9 -5.13 1.19 7.88
CA CYS A 9 -4.07 0.52 8.63
C CYS A 9 -3.00 1.55 9.04
N ASN A 10 -2.62 1.55 10.32
CA ASN A 10 -1.55 2.42 10.83
C ASN A 10 -0.18 2.16 10.16
N HIS A 11 0.00 0.96 9.62
CA HIS A 11 1.20 0.53 8.91
C HIS A 11 1.19 0.90 7.42
N CYS A 12 0.08 1.43 6.89
CA CYS A 12 -0.01 1.90 5.52
C CYS A 12 0.59 3.31 5.41
N LYS A 13 1.80 3.40 4.86
CA LYS A 13 2.55 4.65 4.72
C LYS A 13 2.69 5.05 3.27
N GLN A 14 2.61 6.35 3.03
CA GLN A 14 2.85 6.93 1.72
C GLN A 14 4.35 7.08 1.50
N ASN A 15 4.87 6.59 0.37
CA ASN A 15 6.25 6.81 -0.04
C ASN A 15 6.32 7.40 -1.47
N GLY A 16 6.45 8.72 -1.54
CA GLY A 16 6.60 9.45 -2.80
C GLY A 16 5.36 9.47 -3.70
N ARG A 17 5.56 9.95 -4.94
CA ARG A 17 4.57 10.01 -6.03
C ARG A 17 5.14 9.37 -7.29
N MET A 18 4.27 8.84 -8.15
CA MET A 18 4.63 8.27 -9.46
C MET A 18 3.79 8.88 -10.57
N GLN A 19 4.32 8.88 -11.80
CA GLN A 19 3.65 9.44 -12.99
C GLN A 19 3.40 10.95 -12.89
N THR A 20 4.31 11.68 -12.23
CA THR A 20 4.32 13.14 -12.27
C THR A 20 4.62 13.59 -13.71
N GLN A 21 3.76 14.42 -14.28
CA GLN A 21 3.95 15.03 -15.60
C GLN A 21 3.96 16.55 -15.46
N GLN A 22 4.41 17.26 -16.49
CA GLN A 22 4.35 18.71 -16.53
C GLN A 22 2.87 19.13 -16.39
N ASN A 23 2.55 19.87 -15.32
CA ASN A 23 1.18 20.28 -14.90
C ASN A 23 0.27 19.20 -14.29
N ARG A 24 0.77 18.01 -13.94
CA ARG A 24 -0.02 17.01 -13.20
C ARG A 24 0.77 16.39 -12.06
N GLU A 25 0.25 16.52 -10.85
CA GLU A 25 0.78 15.77 -9.72
C GLU A 25 0.54 14.26 -9.91
N GLY A 26 1.61 13.49 -9.72
CA GLY A 26 1.56 12.04 -9.78
C GLY A 26 0.75 11.42 -8.65
N ARG A 27 0.41 10.14 -8.80
CA ARG A 27 -0.30 9.34 -7.79
C ARG A 27 0.65 8.97 -6.67
N LYS A 28 0.21 9.09 -5.42
CA LYS A 28 0.95 8.64 -4.24
C LYS A 28 1.15 7.13 -4.28
N LYS A 29 2.31 6.64 -3.85
CA LYS A 29 2.54 5.20 -3.63
C LYS A 29 2.33 4.88 -2.16
N TYR A 30 1.70 3.77 -1.88
CA TYR A 30 1.49 3.29 -0.52
C TYR A 30 2.18 1.95 -0.31
N TYR A 31 2.88 1.84 0.82
CA TYR A 31 3.61 0.67 1.26
C TYR A 31 3.18 0.29 2.67
N CYS A 32 3.37 -0.97 3.00
CA CYS A 32 3.19 -1.51 4.34
C CYS A 32 4.55 -1.50 5.05
N GLU A 33 4.66 -0.77 6.16
CA GLU A 33 5.84 -0.75 7.03
C GLU A 33 5.67 -1.67 8.24
N HIS A 34 4.89 -2.74 8.09
CA HIS A 34 4.75 -3.72 9.17
C HIS A 34 6.01 -4.61 9.22
N PRO A 35 6.62 -4.84 10.39
CA PRO A 35 7.85 -5.63 10.49
C PRO A 35 7.70 -7.06 9.95
N GLU A 36 6.51 -7.65 10.08
CA GLU A 36 6.24 -8.96 9.50
C GLU A 36 6.29 -8.98 7.97
N THR A 37 6.13 -7.84 7.27
CA THR A 37 6.18 -7.82 5.79
C THR A 37 7.55 -8.13 5.20
N GLU A 38 8.62 -7.85 5.95
CA GLU A 38 9.99 -8.23 5.55
C GLU A 38 10.20 -9.74 5.53
N ASN A 39 9.39 -10.47 6.31
CA ASN A 39 9.47 -11.93 6.43
C ASN A 39 8.53 -12.65 5.44
N ILE A 40 7.78 -11.92 4.60
CA ILE A 40 6.82 -12.52 3.67
C ILE A 40 7.47 -12.70 2.31
N MET A 41 7.49 -13.95 1.87
CA MET A 41 7.98 -14.35 0.56
C MET A 41 6.79 -14.76 -0.32
N ASP A 42 6.76 -14.25 -1.56
CA ASP A 42 5.87 -14.74 -2.61
C ASP A 42 6.69 -15.71 -3.47
N GLY A 43 6.63 -17.00 -3.10
CA GLY A 43 7.54 -18.00 -3.65
C GLY A 43 8.98 -17.75 -3.17
N SER A 44 9.91 -17.52 -4.12
CA SER A 44 11.34 -17.30 -3.83
C SER A 44 11.76 -15.83 -3.73
N TYR A 45 10.85 -14.88 -3.93
CA TYR A 45 11.17 -13.45 -3.89
C TYR A 45 10.52 -12.79 -2.67
N PRO A 46 11.23 -11.86 -1.99
CA PRO A 46 10.62 -11.06 -0.93
C PRO A 46 9.47 -10.26 -1.53
N ILE A 47 8.33 -10.24 -0.84
CA ILE A 47 7.22 -9.40 -1.24
C ILE A 47 7.67 -7.95 -1.11
N ASN A 48 7.67 -7.24 -2.24
CA ASN A 48 7.65 -5.79 -2.19
C ASN A 48 6.38 -5.41 -1.42
N ASN A 49 6.57 -4.78 -0.27
CA ASN A 49 5.57 -4.29 0.69
C ASN A 49 4.60 -3.26 0.08
N PHE A 50 4.56 -3.16 -1.24
CA PHE A 50 3.74 -2.28 -2.03
C PHE A 50 2.26 -2.65 -1.96
N ILE A 51 1.47 -1.73 -1.44
CA ILE A 51 0.01 -1.87 -1.34
C ILE A 51 -0.64 -1.41 -2.66
N GLY A 52 -0.25 -0.25 -3.16
CA GLY A 52 -0.89 0.29 -4.36
C GLY A 52 -0.69 1.78 -4.54
N PHE A 53 -1.39 2.31 -5.53
CA PHE A 53 -1.40 3.73 -5.83
C PHE A 53 -2.63 4.42 -5.25
N GLY A 54 -2.47 5.70 -4.95
CA GLY A 54 -3.56 6.60 -4.65
C GLY A 54 -4.33 7.06 -5.89
N THR A 55 -5.39 7.85 -5.67
CA THR A 55 -6.16 8.50 -6.73
C THR A 55 -5.37 9.66 -7.37
N MET A 56 -5.90 10.25 -8.44
CA MET A 56 -5.27 11.39 -9.14
C MET A 56 -5.56 12.77 -8.51
N THR A 57 -5.99 12.81 -7.24
CA THR A 57 -6.21 14.08 -6.53
C THR A 57 -4.96 14.52 -5.78
N TYR A 58 -4.89 15.77 -5.33
CA TYR A 58 -3.78 16.26 -4.50
C TYR A 58 -3.55 15.38 -3.27
N GLU A 59 -4.62 15.08 -2.53
CA GLU A 59 -4.58 14.19 -1.36
C GLU A 59 -4.16 12.77 -1.73
N SER A 60 -4.50 12.33 -2.95
CA SER A 60 -4.23 11.01 -3.54
C SER A 60 -4.43 9.85 -2.53
N PRO A 61 -5.61 9.73 -1.89
CA PRO A 61 -5.90 8.62 -0.98
C PRO A 61 -5.74 7.28 -1.69
N LEU A 62 -5.31 6.26 -0.94
CA LEU A 62 -5.13 4.89 -1.45
C LEU A 62 -6.41 4.41 -2.18
N ALA A 63 -6.27 4.07 -3.45
CA ALA A 63 -7.40 3.62 -4.27
C ALA A 63 -7.87 2.20 -3.89
N LEU A 64 -6.96 1.40 -3.33
CA LEU A 64 -7.25 0.03 -2.90
C LEU A 64 -8.18 0.02 -1.69
N LYS A 65 -9.38 -0.56 -1.87
CA LYS A 65 -10.40 -0.73 -0.81
C LYS A 65 -10.29 -2.07 -0.09
N THR A 66 -9.41 -2.96 -0.53
CA THR A 66 -9.25 -4.32 0.00
C THR A 66 -7.89 -4.49 0.66
N THR A 67 -7.81 -5.47 1.55
CA THR A 67 -6.54 -5.92 2.12
C THR A 67 -5.78 -6.76 1.11
N LYS A 68 -4.44 -6.64 1.08
CA LYS A 68 -3.60 -7.53 0.28
C LYS A 68 -3.66 -8.95 0.85
N ARG A 69 -3.61 -9.96 -0.01
CA ARG A 69 -3.64 -11.39 0.39
C ARG A 69 -2.47 -11.76 1.29
N TRP A 70 -1.31 -11.16 1.06
CA TRP A 70 -0.12 -11.32 1.89
C TRP A 70 -0.16 -10.51 3.19
N CYS A 71 -1.19 -9.68 3.43
CA CYS A 71 -1.22 -8.85 4.62
C CYS A 71 -1.21 -9.72 5.89
N PRO A 72 -0.24 -9.53 6.81
CA PRO A 72 -0.14 -10.33 8.03
C PRO A 72 -1.39 -10.22 8.91
N LEU A 73 -1.97 -9.02 8.97
CA LEU A 73 -3.16 -8.72 9.76
C LEU A 73 -4.45 -9.34 9.18
N ALA A 74 -4.44 -9.81 7.93
CA ALA A 74 -5.61 -10.42 7.30
C ALA A 74 -5.74 -11.92 7.62
N LYS A 75 -4.70 -12.57 8.17
CA LYS A 75 -4.68 -14.01 8.47
C LYS A 75 -5.17 -14.37 9.88
N LYS A 76 -5.75 -13.44 10.65
CA LYS A 76 -6.31 -13.72 11.98
C LYS A 76 -7.82 -13.86 11.99
#